data_AF-A0A502GCE3-F1
#
_entry.id   AF-A0A502GCE3-F1
#
_cell.length_a   1.000
_cell.length_b   1.000
_cell.length_c   1.000
_cell.angle_alpha   90.00
_cell.angle_beta   90.00
_cell.angle_gamma   90.00
#
_symmetry.space_group_name_H-M   'P 1'
#
loop_
_entity.id
_entity.type
_entity.pdbx_description
1 polymer ?
#
loop_
_entity_poly.entity_id
_entity_poly.type
_entity_poly.pdbx_seq_one_letter_code
_entity_poly.pdbx_strand_id
1 'polypeptide(L)'
;MPLLTRDDLRRQSVTAWACLLLLLAISAWFWSLDKRNASMGVLVSVVGCLGLILPPRERMAVLPERLRALPRALDAAPLLASLLSSPGYGLNWFYGENPYDEVVHLVSGGLAGAVFVGLLLADGRARTPRRILLAGAGFGLALGCAWEVFEAITGLIGDFTDTWTDILLTTLGAVVAAALAARRRGPRA
;
A
#
# COMPACT_ATOMS: atom_id res chain seq x y z
N MET A 1 28.09 12.88 -0.31
CA MET A 1 27.87 11.41 -0.30
C MET A 1 27.01 11.04 -1.49
N PRO A 2 27.24 9.90 -2.17
CA PRO A 2 26.37 9.45 -3.24
C PRO A 2 24.94 9.28 -2.74
N LEU A 3 23.97 9.78 -3.50
CA LEU A 3 22.54 9.70 -3.15
C LEU A 3 22.05 8.24 -3.12
N LEU A 4 22.54 7.41 -4.05
CA LEU A 4 22.22 5.99 -4.17
C LEU A 4 23.48 5.18 -4.50
N THR A 5 23.72 4.09 -3.79
CA THR A 5 24.85 3.17 -4.01
C THR A 5 24.37 1.82 -4.53
N ARG A 6 25.29 1.00 -5.05
CA ARG A 6 24.97 -0.38 -5.46
C ARG A 6 24.49 -1.23 -4.30
N ASP A 7 24.99 -0.98 -3.09
CA ASP A 7 24.57 -1.72 -1.90
C ASP A 7 23.13 -1.39 -1.50
N ASP A 8 22.69 -0.15 -1.73
CA ASP A 8 21.28 0.22 -1.49
C ASP A 8 20.34 -0.51 -2.42
N LEU A 9 20.70 -0.60 -3.71
CA LEU A 9 19.93 -1.34 -4.70
C LEU A 9 19.85 -2.84 -4.39
N ARG A 10 20.95 -3.42 -3.87
CA ARG A 10 21.02 -4.84 -3.48
C ARG A 10 20.20 -5.17 -2.24
N ARG A 11 19.96 -4.20 -1.36
CA ARG A 11 19.16 -4.37 -0.13
C ARG A 11 17.65 -4.25 -0.37
N GLN A 12 17.24 -3.84 -1.56
CA GLN A 12 15.83 -3.75 -1.91
C GLN A 12 15.15 -5.12 -1.95
N SER A 13 13.85 -5.11 -1.68
CA SER A 13 13.03 -6.32 -1.73
C SER A 13 12.97 -6.87 -3.16
N VAL A 14 13.28 -8.17 -3.33
CA VAL A 14 13.10 -8.88 -4.61
C VAL A 14 11.64 -8.79 -5.08
N THR A 15 10.69 -8.88 -4.14
CA THR A 15 9.27 -8.70 -4.43
C THR A 15 8.97 -7.30 -4.96
N ALA A 16 9.60 -6.26 -4.40
CA ALA A 16 9.43 -4.90 -4.89
C ALA A 16 9.94 -4.74 -6.33
N TRP A 17 11.11 -5.30 -6.65
CA TRP A 17 11.63 -5.30 -8.02
C TRP A 17 10.74 -6.07 -8.99
N ALA A 18 10.24 -7.23 -8.59
CA ALA A 18 9.30 -8.00 -9.42
C ALA A 18 8.02 -7.22 -9.69
N CYS A 19 7.44 -6.56 -8.68
CA CYS A 19 6.24 -5.73 -8.86
C CYS A 19 6.50 -4.53 -9.78
N LEU A 20 7.66 -3.90 -9.67
CA LEU A 20 8.05 -2.80 -10.55
C LEU A 20 8.11 -3.25 -12.03
N LEU A 21 8.75 -4.40 -12.29
CA LEU A 21 8.81 -4.97 -13.63
C LEU A 21 7.41 -5.31 -14.17
N LEU A 22 6.53 -5.86 -13.32
CA LEU A 22 5.15 -6.15 -13.69
C LEU A 22 4.34 -4.88 -13.98
N LEU A 23 4.52 -3.80 -13.22
CA LEU A 23 3.89 -2.51 -13.51
C LEU A 23 4.33 -1.96 -14.88
N LEU A 24 5.62 -2.04 -15.20
CA LEU A 24 6.12 -1.66 -16.52
C LEU A 24 5.52 -2.52 -17.64
N ALA A 25 5.36 -3.84 -17.40
CA ALA A 25 4.69 -4.74 -18.32
C ALA A 25 3.21 -4.38 -18.51
N ILE A 26 2.48 -4.05 -17.45
CA ILE A 26 1.08 -3.57 -17.53
C ILE A 26 1.01 -2.26 -18.33
N SER A 27 1.92 -1.33 -18.09
CA SER A 27 1.95 -0.07 -18.84
C SER A 27 2.15 -0.31 -20.34
N ALA A 28 3.08 -1.20 -20.72
CA ALA A 28 3.31 -1.60 -22.11
C ALA A 28 2.09 -2.34 -22.69
N TRP A 29 1.42 -3.16 -21.89
CA TRP A 29 0.19 -3.84 -22.31
C TRP A 29 -0.94 -2.84 -22.57
N PHE A 30 -1.21 -1.90 -21.68
CA PHE A 30 -2.18 -0.81 -21.93
C PHE A 30 -1.82 0.02 -23.15
N TRP A 31 -0.52 0.28 -23.38
CA TRP A 31 -0.05 0.96 -24.57
C TRP A 31 -0.39 0.17 -25.85
N SER A 32 -0.28 -1.17 -25.82
CA SER A 32 -0.64 -2.03 -26.95
C SER A 32 -2.15 -2.08 -27.23
N LEU A 33 -2.98 -1.83 -26.20
CA LEU A 33 -4.44 -1.76 -26.29
C LEU A 33 -4.96 -0.34 -26.61
N ASP A 34 -4.07 0.59 -26.97
CA ASP A 34 -4.36 2.02 -27.17
C ASP A 34 -4.97 2.75 -25.95
N LYS A 35 -4.85 2.16 -24.76
CA LYS A 35 -5.26 2.76 -23.48
C LYS A 35 -4.16 3.69 -22.94
N ARG A 36 -3.83 4.74 -23.71
CA ARG A 36 -2.69 5.65 -23.45
C ARG A 36 -2.77 6.30 -22.06
N ASN A 37 -3.94 6.80 -21.67
CA ASN A 37 -4.11 7.47 -20.37
C ASN A 37 -3.84 6.51 -19.19
N ALA A 38 -4.35 5.28 -19.27
CA ALA A 38 -4.08 4.26 -18.26
C ALA A 38 -2.59 3.90 -18.21
N SER A 39 -1.96 3.71 -19.37
CA SER A 39 -0.51 3.47 -19.48
C SER A 39 0.30 4.58 -18.80
N MET A 40 -0.05 5.85 -19.03
CA MET A 40 0.58 7.01 -18.39
C MET A 40 0.35 7.03 -16.87
N GLY A 41 -0.86 6.72 -16.41
CA GLY A 41 -1.16 6.60 -14.97
C GLY A 41 -0.28 5.56 -14.28
N VAL A 42 -0.05 4.41 -14.91
CA VAL A 42 0.87 3.37 -14.42
C VAL A 42 2.32 3.86 -14.40
N LEU A 43 2.77 4.62 -15.40
CA LEU A 43 4.13 5.19 -15.39
C LEU A 43 4.31 6.21 -14.26
N VAL A 44 3.30 7.05 -14.01
CA VAL A 44 3.30 8.00 -12.89
C VAL A 44 3.36 7.26 -11.56
N SER A 45 2.59 6.17 -11.39
CA SER A 45 2.64 5.37 -10.17
C SER A 45 4.00 4.67 -9.98
N VAL A 46 4.62 4.19 -11.06
CA VAL A 46 6.00 3.67 -11.05
C VAL A 46 6.99 4.72 -10.57
N VAL A 47 6.94 5.94 -11.11
CA VAL A 47 7.82 7.04 -10.68
C VAL A 47 7.61 7.38 -9.21
N GLY A 48 6.35 7.46 -8.77
CA GLY A 48 6.00 7.68 -7.37
C GLY A 48 6.54 6.59 -6.45
N CYS A 49 6.35 5.31 -6.82
CA CYS A 49 6.86 4.16 -6.08
C CYS A 49 8.39 4.17 -6.01
N LEU A 50 9.09 4.48 -7.11
CA LEU A 50 10.55 4.61 -7.12
C LEU A 50 11.01 5.72 -6.18
N GLY A 51 10.31 6.86 -6.15
CA GLY A 51 10.57 7.95 -5.21
C GLY A 51 10.42 7.54 -3.74
N LEU A 52 9.54 6.57 -3.44
CA LEU A 52 9.35 6.04 -2.09
C LEU A 52 10.38 4.97 -1.70
N ILE A 53 10.70 4.04 -2.61
CA ILE A 53 11.50 2.85 -2.25
C ILE A 53 12.99 3.04 -2.47
N LEU A 54 13.42 3.79 -3.50
CA LEU A 54 14.83 3.94 -3.84
C LEU A 54 15.64 4.66 -2.78
N PRO A 55 15.13 5.72 -2.10
CA PRO A 55 15.93 6.43 -1.12
C PRO A 55 16.50 5.49 -0.04
N PRO A 56 17.77 5.67 0.34
CA PRO A 56 18.45 4.85 1.35
C PRO A 56 18.02 5.27 2.76
N ARG A 57 16.73 5.10 3.07
CA ARG A 57 16.07 5.69 4.23
C ARG A 57 16.80 5.41 5.55
N GLU A 58 17.45 4.27 5.69
CA GLU A 58 18.19 3.87 6.89
C GLU A 58 19.25 4.90 7.31
N ARG A 59 19.89 5.55 6.32
CA ARG A 59 20.95 6.55 6.55
C ARG A 59 20.52 8.00 6.38
N MET A 60 19.25 8.25 6.04
CA MET A 60 18.75 9.61 5.83
C MET A 60 18.36 10.26 7.17
N ALA A 61 19.29 10.98 7.79
CA ALA A 61 19.09 11.57 9.14
C ALA A 61 17.86 12.49 9.27
N VAL A 62 17.38 13.09 8.18
CA VAL A 62 16.16 13.92 8.14
C VAL A 62 14.88 13.10 8.35
N LEU A 63 14.91 11.78 8.13
CA LEU A 63 13.74 10.93 8.26
C LEU A 63 13.52 10.48 9.71
N PRO A 64 12.25 10.40 10.16
CA PRO A 64 11.91 9.86 11.47
C PRO A 64 12.48 8.45 11.66
N GLU A 65 12.98 8.15 12.86
CA GLU A 65 13.60 6.86 13.20
C GLU A 65 12.72 5.66 12.82
N ARG A 66 11.41 5.74 13.08
CA ARG A 66 10.44 4.69 12.72
C ARG A 66 10.44 4.35 11.23
N LEU A 67 10.58 5.38 10.37
CA LEU A 67 10.64 5.17 8.93
C LEU A 67 11.97 4.55 8.52
N ARG A 68 13.08 5.00 9.12
CA ARG A 68 14.41 4.43 8.88
C ARG A 68 14.51 2.97 9.30
N ALA A 69 13.80 2.59 10.36
CA ALA A 69 13.76 1.24 10.89
C ALA A 69 12.69 0.34 10.24
N LEU A 70 11.88 0.86 9.30
CA LEU A 70 10.85 0.08 8.63
C LEU A 70 11.50 -1.03 7.79
N PRO A 71 11.08 -2.31 7.93
CA PRO A 71 11.64 -3.41 7.14
C PRO A 71 11.48 -3.20 5.64
N ARG A 72 12.57 -3.41 4.86
CA ARG A 72 12.56 -3.30 3.39
C ARG A 72 11.59 -4.23 2.68
N ALA A 73 11.17 -5.32 3.32
CA ALA A 73 10.12 -6.19 2.78
C ALA A 73 8.78 -5.46 2.57
N LEU A 74 8.49 -4.44 3.39
CA LEU A 74 7.27 -3.65 3.29
C LEU A 74 7.31 -2.62 2.14
N ASP A 75 8.45 -2.43 1.48
CA ASP A 75 8.59 -1.54 0.32
C ASP A 75 7.78 -2.05 -0.88
N ALA A 76 7.48 -3.36 -0.90
CA ALA A 76 6.61 -3.96 -1.90
C ALA A 76 5.14 -3.53 -1.75
N ALA A 77 4.71 -3.02 -0.58
CA ALA A 77 3.31 -2.66 -0.33
C ALA A 77 2.74 -1.62 -1.32
N PRO A 78 3.35 -0.43 -1.51
CA PRO A 78 2.84 0.54 -2.49
C PRO A 78 2.87 0.02 -3.94
N LEU A 79 3.86 -0.82 -4.29
CA LEU A 79 3.97 -1.42 -5.62
C LEU A 79 2.88 -2.47 -5.87
N LEU A 80 2.61 -3.33 -4.88
CA LEU A 80 1.54 -4.33 -4.94
C LEU A 80 0.17 -3.65 -5.01
N ALA A 81 -0.07 -2.63 -4.18
CA ALA A 81 -1.31 -1.85 -4.24
C ALA A 81 -1.50 -1.19 -5.62
N SER A 82 -0.43 -0.60 -6.18
CA SER A 82 -0.45 -0.03 -7.53
C SER A 82 -0.71 -1.11 -8.59
N LEU A 83 -0.09 -2.30 -8.46
CA LEU A 83 -0.23 -3.41 -9.39
C LEU A 83 -1.66 -3.94 -9.40
N LEU A 84 -2.30 -4.03 -8.23
CA LEU A 84 -3.70 -4.42 -8.08
C LEU A 84 -4.65 -3.33 -8.59
N SER A 85 -4.34 -2.06 -8.38
CA SER A 85 -5.24 -0.97 -8.81
C SER A 85 -5.18 -0.70 -10.32
N SER A 86 -4.03 -1.00 -10.96
CA SER A 86 -3.78 -0.62 -12.36
C SER A 86 -4.75 -1.29 -13.36
N PRO A 87 -5.02 -2.61 -13.31
CA PRO A 87 -6.04 -3.24 -14.14
C PRO A 87 -7.44 -2.67 -13.88
N GLY A 88 -7.77 -2.41 -12.62
CA GLY A 88 -9.04 -1.82 -12.20
C GLY A 88 -9.36 -0.53 -12.95
N TYR A 89 -8.46 0.45 -12.87
CA TYR A 89 -8.63 1.71 -13.60
C TYR A 89 -8.46 1.55 -15.11
N GLY A 90 -7.43 0.82 -15.56
CA GLY A 90 -7.13 0.77 -16.98
C GLY A 90 -8.16 0.02 -17.82
N LEU A 91 -8.82 -0.98 -17.22
CA LEU A 91 -9.81 -1.83 -17.88
C LEU A 91 -11.24 -1.55 -17.41
N ASN A 92 -11.45 -0.53 -16.58
CA ASN A 92 -12.74 -0.16 -16.00
C ASN A 92 -13.37 -1.29 -15.17
N TRP A 93 -12.56 -2.10 -14.47
CA TRP A 93 -13.07 -3.17 -13.60
C TRP A 93 -13.63 -2.66 -12.27
N PHE A 94 -13.42 -1.38 -11.93
CA PHE A 94 -14.04 -0.77 -10.75
C PHE A 94 -15.47 -0.27 -10.98
N TYR A 95 -16.00 -0.33 -12.20
CA TYR A 95 -17.36 0.15 -12.48
C TYR A 95 -18.41 -0.94 -12.28
N GLY A 96 -19.43 -0.64 -11.46
CA GLY A 96 -20.54 -1.52 -11.10
C GLY A 96 -20.24 -2.43 -9.91
N GLU A 97 -21.18 -3.28 -9.51
CA GLU A 97 -20.99 -4.27 -8.44
C GLU A 97 -19.97 -5.34 -8.87
N ASN A 98 -18.67 -5.07 -8.69
CA ASN A 98 -17.59 -5.94 -9.13
C ASN A 98 -16.77 -6.47 -7.93
N PRO A 99 -16.71 -7.79 -7.72
CA PRO A 99 -15.88 -8.41 -6.68
C PRO A 99 -14.38 -8.04 -6.77
N TYR A 100 -13.92 -7.57 -7.93
CA TYR A 100 -12.55 -7.09 -8.08
C TYR A 100 -12.25 -5.92 -7.14
N ASP A 101 -13.18 -4.98 -7.04
CA ASP A 101 -12.99 -3.76 -6.28
C ASP A 101 -12.91 -4.06 -4.77
N GLU A 102 -13.87 -4.84 -4.27
CA GLU A 102 -13.87 -5.36 -2.90
C GLU A 102 -12.53 -6.04 -2.51
N VAL A 103 -11.98 -6.86 -3.42
CA VAL A 103 -10.69 -7.52 -3.20
C VAL A 103 -9.55 -6.51 -3.16
N VAL A 104 -9.55 -5.51 -4.04
CA VAL A 104 -8.54 -4.45 -4.05
C VAL A 104 -8.58 -3.65 -2.75
N HIS A 105 -9.76 -3.28 -2.26
CA HIS A 105 -9.93 -2.59 -0.98
C HIS A 105 -9.41 -3.41 0.20
N LEU A 106 -9.81 -4.68 0.29
CA LEU A 106 -9.36 -5.57 1.36
C LEU A 106 -7.83 -5.74 1.36
N VAL A 107 -7.24 -6.03 0.20
CA VAL A 107 -5.80 -6.30 0.09
C VAL A 107 -4.99 -5.01 0.28
N SER A 108 -5.41 -3.90 -0.30
CA SER A 108 -4.73 -2.60 -0.16
C SER A 108 -4.80 -2.11 1.29
N GLY A 109 -5.95 -2.26 1.96
CA GLY A 109 -6.09 -2.01 3.39
C GLY A 109 -5.15 -2.86 4.24
N GLY A 110 -4.99 -4.14 3.89
CA GLY A 110 -4.01 -5.04 4.53
C GLY A 110 -2.56 -4.63 4.32
N LEU A 111 -2.17 -4.24 3.11
CA LEU A 111 -0.83 -3.76 2.79
C LEU A 111 -0.52 -2.45 3.53
N ALA A 112 -1.43 -1.48 3.48
CA ALA A 112 -1.30 -0.22 4.20
C ALA A 112 -1.26 -0.45 5.73
N GLY A 113 -2.11 -1.33 6.25
CA GLY A 113 -2.12 -1.72 7.66
C GLY A 113 -0.81 -2.38 8.09
N ALA A 114 -0.19 -3.21 7.25
CA ALA A 114 1.11 -3.82 7.53
C ALA A 114 2.22 -2.76 7.61
N VAL A 115 2.21 -1.77 6.71
CA VAL A 115 3.13 -0.62 6.78
C VAL A 115 2.91 0.19 8.05
N PHE A 116 1.66 0.56 8.33
CA PHE A 116 1.30 1.34 9.52
C PHE A 116 1.70 0.64 10.81
N VAL A 117 1.37 -0.65 10.95
CA VAL A 117 1.75 -1.44 12.12
C VAL A 117 3.27 -1.61 12.18
N GLY A 118 3.95 -1.82 11.05
CA GLY A 118 5.41 -1.82 10.97
C GLY A 118 6.01 -0.54 11.56
N LEU A 119 5.50 0.63 11.16
CA LEU A 119 5.91 1.93 11.71
C LEU A 119 5.60 2.06 13.20
N LEU A 120 4.41 1.63 13.63
CA LEU A 120 3.99 1.66 15.03
C LEU A 120 4.93 0.82 15.91
N LEU A 121 5.38 -0.33 15.41
CA LEU A 121 6.21 -1.29 16.13
C LEU A 121 7.70 -0.99 16.04
N ALA A 122 8.13 -0.14 15.11
CA ALA A 122 9.53 0.18 14.85
C ALA A 122 10.24 0.89 16.01
N ASP A 123 9.51 1.52 16.94
CA ASP A 123 10.10 2.16 18.13
C ASP A 123 10.42 1.19 19.29
N GLY A 124 10.20 -0.11 19.09
CA GLY A 124 10.49 -1.14 20.09
C GLY A 124 9.59 -1.11 21.35
N ARG A 125 8.65 -0.16 21.47
CA ARG A 125 7.82 -0.06 22.68
C ARG A 125 6.85 -1.25 22.78
N ALA A 126 6.76 -1.81 23.98
CA ALA A 126 5.81 -2.85 24.31
C ALA A 126 4.37 -2.34 24.14
N ARG A 127 3.53 -3.13 23.47
CA ARG A 127 2.12 -2.82 23.20
C ARG A 127 1.33 -4.10 23.32
N THR A 128 0.20 -4.05 24.02
CA THR A 128 -0.70 -5.19 24.11
C THR A 128 -1.33 -5.49 22.75
N PRO A 129 -1.66 -6.77 22.44
CA PRO A 129 -2.37 -7.13 21.22
C PRO A 129 -3.61 -6.29 20.96
N ARG A 130 -4.39 -6.00 22.01
CA ARG A 130 -5.58 -5.14 21.94
C ARG A 130 -5.26 -3.74 21.42
N ARG A 131 -4.18 -3.10 21.91
CA ARG A 131 -3.78 -1.76 21.44
C ARG A 131 -3.33 -1.78 19.98
N ILE A 132 -2.66 -2.83 19.53
CA ILE A 132 -2.24 -2.99 18.13
C ILE A 132 -3.47 -3.15 17.22
N LEU A 133 -4.42 -4.00 17.62
CA LEU A 133 -5.67 -4.20 16.88
C LEU A 133 -6.50 -2.92 16.79
N LEU A 134 -6.68 -2.20 17.91
CA LEU A 134 -7.42 -0.94 17.91
C LEU A 134 -6.72 0.13 17.05
N ALA A 135 -5.39 0.19 17.07
CA ALA A 135 -4.64 1.09 16.20
C ALA A 135 -4.82 0.72 14.71
N GLY A 136 -4.79 -0.58 14.38
CA GLY A 136 -5.05 -1.07 13.02
C GLY A 136 -6.48 -0.75 12.55
N ALA A 137 -7.48 -0.97 13.40
CA ALA A 137 -8.88 -0.63 13.11
C ALA A 137 -9.07 0.87 12.89
N GLY A 138 -8.53 1.70 13.80
CA GLY A 138 -8.63 3.16 13.69
C GLY A 138 -7.92 3.70 12.44
N PHE A 139 -6.73 3.16 12.13
CA PHE A 139 -6.01 3.50 10.90
C PHE A 139 -6.78 3.09 9.65
N GLY A 140 -7.27 1.85 9.60
CA GLY A 140 -8.02 1.33 8.46
C GLY A 140 -9.31 2.11 8.19
N LEU A 141 -10.05 2.45 9.25
CA LEU A 141 -11.25 3.30 9.14
C LEU A 141 -10.92 4.68 8.61
N ALA A 142 -9.89 5.33 9.17
CA ALA A 142 -9.46 6.64 8.71
C ALA A 142 -8.98 6.61 7.25
N LEU A 143 -8.27 5.56 6.84
CA LEU A 143 -7.78 5.38 5.48
C LEU A 143 -8.95 5.15 4.50
N GLY A 144 -9.88 4.26 4.83
CA GLY A 144 -11.08 4.01 4.03
C GLY A 144 -11.88 5.28 3.83
N CYS A 145 -12.22 6.00 4.92
CA CYS A 145 -12.93 7.27 4.81
C CYS A 145 -12.16 8.33 4.01
N ALA A 146 -10.83 8.40 4.13
CA ALA A 146 -10.02 9.33 3.35
C ALA A 146 -10.04 9.00 1.85
N TRP A 147 -10.12 7.71 1.50
CA TRP A 147 -10.27 7.26 0.12
C TRP A 147 -11.62 7.66 -0.47
N GLU A 148 -12.72 7.39 0.23
CA GLU A 148 -14.08 7.82 -0.20
C GLU A 148 -14.17 9.34 -0.40
N VAL A 149 -13.56 10.11 0.49
CA VAL A 149 -13.50 11.57 0.34
C VAL A 149 -12.70 11.96 -0.90
N PHE A 150 -11.59 11.27 -1.18
CA PHE A 150 -10.82 11.49 -2.41
C PHE A 150 -11.65 11.18 -3.66
N GLU A 151 -12.41 10.08 -3.67
CA GLU A 151 -13.29 9.72 -4.78
C GLU A 151 -14.43 10.72 -4.96
N ALA A 152 -15.03 11.19 -3.87
CA ALA A 152 -16.04 12.23 -3.91
C ALA A 152 -15.50 13.53 -4.54
N ILE A 153 -14.27 13.93 -4.18
CA ILE A 153 -13.63 15.16 -4.71
C ILE A 153 -13.25 15.00 -6.18
N THR A 154 -12.91 13.79 -6.62
CA THR A 154 -12.50 13.51 -8.00
C THR A 154 -13.65 13.10 -8.92
N GLY A 155 -14.87 12.98 -8.38
CA GLY A 155 -16.05 12.54 -9.12
C GLY A 155 -16.02 11.06 -9.49
N LEU A 156 -15.28 10.26 -8.72
CA LEU A 156 -15.15 8.81 -8.87
C LEU A 156 -16.06 8.02 -7.93
N ILE A 157 -16.67 8.68 -6.94
CA ILE A 157 -17.46 8.02 -5.89
C ILE A 157 -18.62 7.22 -6.47
N GLY A 158 -18.80 6.00 -5.96
CA GLY A 158 -19.95 5.16 -6.25
C GLY A 158 -21.20 5.54 -5.45
N ASP A 159 -22.06 4.55 -5.24
CA ASP A 159 -23.26 4.72 -4.43
C ASP A 159 -22.99 4.49 -2.94
N PHE A 160 -24.04 4.59 -2.10
CA PHE A 160 -23.87 4.39 -0.67
C PHE A 160 -23.33 2.99 -0.33
N THR A 161 -23.75 1.96 -1.08
CA THR A 161 -23.37 0.57 -0.82
C THR A 161 -21.88 0.39 -1.02
N ASP A 162 -21.39 0.81 -2.17
CA ASP A 162 -19.98 0.86 -2.58
C ASP A 162 -19.12 1.53 -1.49
N THR A 163 -19.48 2.77 -1.12
CA THR A 163 -18.76 3.55 -0.12
C THR A 163 -18.63 2.85 1.24
N TRP A 164 -19.71 2.27 1.78
CA TRP A 164 -19.60 1.62 3.08
C TRP A 164 -18.86 0.27 2.99
N THR A 165 -18.98 -0.46 1.87
CA THR A 165 -18.23 -1.71 1.66
C THR A 165 -16.73 -1.44 1.56
N ASP A 166 -16.32 -0.38 0.90
CA ASP A 166 -14.91 -0.03 0.72
C ASP A 166 -14.26 0.41 2.01
N ILE A 167 -14.96 1.22 2.80
CA ILE A 167 -14.55 1.57 4.16
C ILE A 167 -14.40 0.30 5.00
N LEU A 168 -15.40 -0.60 4.97
CA LEU A 168 -15.38 -1.81 5.77
C LEU A 168 -14.23 -2.74 5.38
N LEU A 169 -14.04 -2.99 4.09
CA LEU A 169 -13.03 -3.92 3.57
C LEU A 169 -11.62 -3.38 3.76
N THR A 170 -11.41 -2.08 3.52
CA THR A 170 -10.13 -1.41 3.83
C THR A 170 -9.81 -1.51 5.32
N THR A 171 -10.81 -1.27 6.18
CA THR A 171 -10.66 -1.40 7.64
C THR A 171 -10.34 -2.84 8.04
N LEU A 172 -11.07 -3.81 7.50
CA LEU A 172 -10.88 -5.22 7.78
C LEU A 172 -9.48 -5.69 7.39
N GLY A 173 -8.99 -5.29 6.22
CA GLY A 173 -7.64 -5.57 5.76
C GLY A 173 -6.59 -5.07 6.76
N ALA A 174 -6.71 -3.83 7.20
CA ALA A 174 -5.80 -3.25 8.18
C ALA A 174 -5.85 -3.97 9.54
N VAL A 175 -7.04 -4.38 9.98
CA VAL A 175 -7.23 -5.19 11.21
C VAL A 175 -6.57 -6.57 11.06
N VAL A 176 -6.71 -7.24 9.93
CA VAL A 176 -6.05 -8.53 9.66
C VAL A 176 -4.54 -8.38 9.74
N ALA A 177 -3.96 -7.35 9.12
CA ALA A 177 -2.53 -7.08 9.20
C ALA A 177 -2.07 -6.84 10.65
N ALA A 178 -2.82 -6.04 11.42
CA ALA A 178 -2.56 -5.81 12.84
C ALA A 178 -2.66 -7.09 13.68
N ALA A 179 -3.64 -7.96 13.40
CA ALA A 179 -3.82 -9.23 14.08
C ALA A 179 -2.64 -10.19 13.82
N LEU A 180 -2.17 -10.28 12.58
CA LEU A 180 -1.00 -11.08 12.22
C LEU A 180 0.26 -10.59 12.92
N ALA A 181 0.46 -9.27 12.98
CA ALA A 181 1.59 -8.67 13.69
C ALA A 181 1.52 -8.92 15.20
N ALA A 182 0.33 -8.79 15.81
CA ALA A 182 0.11 -9.05 17.23
C ALA A 182 0.39 -10.52 17.60
N ARG A 183 -0.03 -11.48 16.76
CA ARG A 183 0.22 -12.92 16.97
C ARG A 183 1.72 -13.25 16.95
N ARG A 184 2.48 -12.66 16.03
CA ARG A 184 3.94 -12.89 15.90
C ARG A 184 4.74 -12.41 17.11
N ARG A 185 4.20 -11.51 17.93
CA ARG A 185 4.89 -11.02 19.15
C ARG A 185 4.82 -11.96 20.35
N GLY A 186 3.90 -12.94 20.36
CA GLY A 186 3.74 -13.90 21.45
C GLY A 186 3.39 -13.27 22.81
N PRO A 187 3.05 -14.08 23.85
CA PRO A 187 2.72 -13.59 25.19
C PRO A 187 3.91 -13.16 26.05
N ARG A 188 5.14 -13.06 25.51
CA ARG A 188 6.38 -12.86 26.27
C ARG A 188 7.09 -11.53 26.00
N ALA A 189 6.33 -10.47 25.69
CA ALA A 189 6.83 -9.10 25.66
C ALA A 189 6.23 -8.28 26.81
#